data_AF-A0A4R3J9N7-F1
#
_entry.id   AF-A0A4R3J9N7-F1
#
_cell.length_a   1.000
_cell.length_b   1.000
_cell.length_c   1.000
_cell.angle_alpha   90.00
_cell.angle_beta   90.00
_cell.angle_gamma   90.00
#
_symmetry.space_group_name_H-M   'P 1'
#
loop_
_entity.id
_entity.type
_entity.pdbx_description
1 polymer ?
#
loop_
_entity_poly.entity_id
_entity_poly.type
_entity_poly.pdbx_seq_one_letter_code
_entity_poly.pdbx_strand_id
1 'polypeptide(L)'
;MIKKGAVLVFVLFLAGCAYRGGIDQPVVRKLSWFSYLNGDDIRRQCTAGAPDHYRLVYNGIYLQQVRMYEIGGAPGAAMETGARGATMETRVLGPADVSDFTVGTPGDLFAPWRGAEAHRTLSPTQMQTLRDDLGRDGAFAGAPEGLELNSADFYWTVVACVGGKTHFAAYRWPSAAFKGLTFPQDVFAWDNSKIAVNLPHSVSTAALYRDYKRKYHKALSFNIRVGKTGLSDYLAF
;
A
#
# COMPACT_ATOMS: atom_id res chain seq x y z
N MET A 1 -29.12 28.77 -49.44
CA MET A 1 -29.13 27.54 -48.60
C MET A 1 -28.03 27.68 -47.55
N ILE A 2 -28.38 28.11 -46.34
CA ILE A 2 -27.43 28.42 -45.26
C ILE A 2 -27.42 27.23 -44.29
N LYS A 3 -26.31 26.50 -44.24
CA LYS A 3 -26.15 25.35 -43.32
C LYS A 3 -25.97 25.86 -41.89
N LYS A 4 -26.90 25.45 -41.01
CA LYS A 4 -26.84 25.65 -39.56
C LYS A 4 -25.65 24.86 -38.99
N GLY A 5 -24.62 25.54 -38.51
CA GLY A 5 -23.53 24.92 -37.74
C GLY A 5 -23.99 24.72 -36.30
N ALA A 6 -24.20 23.46 -35.90
CA ALA A 6 -24.48 23.10 -34.51
C ALA A 6 -23.17 23.18 -33.71
N VAL A 7 -23.12 24.07 -32.72
CA VAL A 7 -22.07 24.11 -31.70
C VAL A 7 -22.40 23.04 -30.65
N LEU A 8 -21.64 21.95 -30.65
CA LEU A 8 -21.73 20.90 -29.64
C LEU A 8 -20.88 21.33 -28.43
N VAL A 9 -21.52 21.83 -27.38
CA VAL A 9 -20.87 22.11 -26.09
C VAL A 9 -20.62 20.78 -25.39
N PHE A 10 -19.36 20.32 -25.41
CA PHE A 10 -18.93 19.13 -24.71
C PHE A 10 -18.61 19.50 -23.25
N VAL A 11 -19.60 19.38 -22.36
CA VAL A 11 -19.39 19.50 -20.91
C VAL A 11 -18.71 18.22 -20.44
N LEU A 12 -17.37 18.26 -20.34
CA LEU A 12 -16.57 17.23 -19.67
C LEU A 12 -16.83 17.29 -18.17
N PHE A 13 -17.75 16.46 -17.68
CA PHE A 13 -17.79 16.09 -16.28
C PHE A 13 -16.54 15.26 -15.95
N LEU A 14 -15.50 15.92 -15.46
CA LEU A 14 -14.40 15.27 -14.73
C LEU A 14 -14.92 14.84 -13.35
N ALA A 15 -15.79 13.83 -13.33
CA ALA A 15 -16.07 13.08 -12.12
C ALA A 15 -14.81 12.28 -11.78
N GLY A 16 -14.07 12.75 -10.76
CA GLY A 16 -12.86 12.10 -10.29
C GLY A 16 -13.10 10.63 -9.98
N CYS A 17 -12.35 9.74 -10.64
CA CYS A 17 -12.30 8.32 -10.34
C CYS A 17 -11.58 8.11 -9.00
N ALA A 18 -12.21 8.48 -7.90
CA ALA A 18 -11.85 7.92 -6.62
C ALA A 18 -12.33 6.46 -6.62
N TYR A 19 -11.43 5.52 -6.34
CA TYR A 19 -11.69 4.08 -6.44
C TYR A 19 -13.04 3.68 -5.78
N ARG A 20 -13.98 3.20 -6.59
CA ARG A 20 -15.34 2.78 -6.17
C ARG A 20 -15.66 1.34 -6.57
N GLY A 21 -14.62 0.53 -6.87
CA GLY A 21 -14.78 -0.74 -7.58
C GLY A 21 -14.93 -0.53 -9.10
N GLY A 22 -14.44 -1.50 -9.90
CA GLY A 22 -14.36 -1.44 -11.36
C GLY A 22 -12.91 -1.47 -11.88
N ILE A 23 -12.39 -2.66 -12.16
CA ILE A 23 -10.95 -2.97 -12.42
C ILE A 23 -10.63 -3.18 -13.93
N ASP A 24 -11.50 -2.72 -14.83
CA ASP A 24 -11.48 -3.15 -16.24
C ASP A 24 -10.56 -2.37 -17.21
N GLN A 25 -9.67 -1.48 -16.75
CA GLN A 25 -8.80 -0.70 -17.65
C GLN A 25 -7.29 -0.71 -17.27
N PRO A 26 -6.36 -0.95 -18.22
CA PRO A 26 -4.91 -1.07 -17.94
C PRO A 26 -4.25 0.18 -17.34
N VAL A 27 -4.69 1.37 -17.74
CA VAL A 27 -4.23 2.65 -17.13
C VAL A 27 -4.71 2.76 -15.68
N VAL A 28 -5.89 2.22 -15.36
CA VAL A 28 -6.48 2.17 -14.00
C VAL A 28 -5.78 1.15 -13.09
N ARG A 29 -5.04 0.17 -13.65
CA ARG A 29 -4.37 -0.89 -12.87
C ARG A 29 -3.09 -0.43 -12.17
N LYS A 30 -2.24 0.38 -12.80
CA LYS A 30 -1.10 1.02 -12.09
C LYS A 30 -1.60 2.00 -11.04
N LEU A 31 -2.64 2.76 -11.38
CA LEU A 31 -3.32 3.65 -10.45
C LEU A 31 -3.85 2.90 -9.22
N SER A 32 -4.28 1.63 -9.35
CA SER A 32 -4.78 0.87 -8.21
C SER A 32 -3.71 0.50 -7.17
N TRP A 33 -2.48 0.15 -7.58
CA TRP A 33 -1.39 -0.15 -6.63
C TRP A 33 -0.96 1.13 -5.90
N PHE A 34 -0.75 2.22 -6.62
CA PHE A 34 -0.37 3.48 -6.00
C PHE A 34 -1.52 4.09 -5.17
N SER A 35 -2.77 3.92 -5.60
CA SER A 35 -3.96 4.26 -4.81
C SER A 35 -4.08 3.42 -3.55
N TYR A 36 -3.74 2.13 -3.62
CA TYR A 36 -3.68 1.22 -2.47
C TYR A 36 -2.58 1.65 -1.48
N LEU A 37 -1.36 1.91 -1.96
CA LEU A 37 -0.26 2.44 -1.14
C LEU A 37 -0.59 3.82 -0.55
N ASN A 38 -1.29 4.67 -1.29
CA ASN A 38 -1.74 5.97 -0.79
C ASN A 38 -2.94 5.86 0.16
N GLY A 39 -3.62 4.70 0.17
CA GLY A 39 -4.81 4.38 0.93
C GLY A 39 -5.99 5.28 0.59
N ASP A 40 -6.27 5.49 -0.70
CA ASP A 40 -7.37 6.36 -1.12
C ASP A 40 -8.73 5.84 -0.62
N ASP A 41 -8.89 4.53 -0.51
CA ASP A 41 -10.06 3.87 0.09
C ASP A 41 -10.20 4.17 1.58
N ILE A 42 -9.09 4.16 2.34
CA ILE A 42 -9.06 4.53 3.76
C ILE A 42 -9.38 6.03 3.88
N ARG A 43 -8.74 6.89 3.08
CA ARG A 43 -8.99 8.35 3.06
C ARG A 43 -10.46 8.68 2.83
N ARG A 44 -11.12 8.00 1.88
CA ARG A 44 -12.54 8.22 1.59
C ARG A 44 -13.46 7.82 2.74
N GLN A 45 -13.10 6.77 3.47
CA GLN A 45 -13.90 6.23 4.56
C GLN A 45 -13.59 6.89 5.91
N CYS A 46 -12.44 7.56 6.02
CA CYS A 46 -11.99 8.19 7.25
C CYS A 46 -12.74 9.49 7.52
N THR A 47 -13.85 9.37 8.25
CA THR A 47 -14.70 10.47 8.69
C THR A 47 -14.86 10.45 10.21
N ALA A 48 -15.45 11.50 10.79
CA ALA A 48 -15.69 11.56 12.23
C ALA A 48 -16.52 10.33 12.69
N GLY A 49 -16.00 9.59 13.67
CA GLY A 49 -16.62 8.36 14.18
C GLY A 49 -16.28 7.09 13.40
N ALA A 50 -15.50 7.17 12.32
CA ALA A 50 -14.97 5.99 11.65
C ALA A 50 -14.05 5.21 12.61
N PRO A 51 -14.09 3.85 12.57
CA PRO A 51 -13.18 3.03 13.36
C PRO A 51 -11.74 3.27 12.93
N ASP A 52 -10.79 2.99 13.84
CA ASP A 52 -9.39 3.05 13.47
C ASP A 52 -9.07 1.94 12.45
N HIS A 53 -8.32 2.31 11.41
CA HIS A 53 -7.87 1.40 10.35
C HIS A 53 -6.43 1.73 10.03
N TYR A 54 -5.56 0.72 9.97
CA TYR A 54 -4.15 0.85 9.61
C TYR A 54 -3.83 -0.05 8.43
N ARG A 55 -3.20 0.51 7.40
CA ARG A 55 -2.55 -0.22 6.30
C ARG A 55 -1.05 0.01 6.38
N LEU A 56 -0.30 -1.05 6.64
CA LEU A 56 1.15 -1.03 6.67
C LEU A 56 1.66 -1.86 5.50
N VAL A 57 2.48 -1.28 4.63
CA VAL A 57 3.07 -2.00 3.50
C VAL A 57 4.58 -1.97 3.62
N TYR A 58 5.17 -3.17 3.67
CA TYR A 58 6.61 -3.38 3.64
C TYR A 58 7.03 -3.82 2.24
N ASN A 59 7.88 -3.04 1.59
CA ASN A 59 8.56 -3.43 0.37
C ASN A 59 9.90 -4.05 0.75
N GLY A 60 9.97 -5.37 0.77
CA GLY A 60 11.21 -6.14 0.90
C GLY A 60 11.84 -6.37 -0.45
N ILE A 61 12.06 -5.29 -1.21
CA ILE A 61 12.32 -5.27 -2.65
C ILE A 61 11.14 -5.84 -3.44
N TYR A 62 10.51 -5.04 -4.28
CA TYR A 62 9.24 -5.37 -4.95
C TYR A 62 9.28 -6.68 -5.74
N LEU A 63 10.42 -6.98 -6.36
CA LEU A 63 10.62 -8.21 -7.15
C LEU A 63 10.91 -9.45 -6.29
N GLN A 64 11.15 -9.28 -4.99
CA GLN A 64 11.48 -10.34 -4.05
C GLN A 64 10.37 -10.55 -3.04
N GLN A 65 9.89 -9.49 -2.38
CA GLN A 65 8.83 -9.59 -1.41
C GLN A 65 8.10 -8.26 -1.18
N VAL A 66 6.78 -8.32 -1.10
CA VAL A 66 5.96 -7.22 -0.57
C VAL A 66 5.02 -7.80 0.49
N ARG A 67 4.93 -7.15 1.66
CA ARG A 67 3.98 -7.54 2.70
C ARG A 67 3.00 -6.42 2.96
N MET A 68 1.74 -6.79 3.07
CA MET A 68 0.65 -5.85 3.34
C MET A 68 -0.06 -6.32 4.59
N TYR A 69 -0.25 -5.38 5.52
CA TYR A 69 -0.93 -5.59 6.78
C TYR A 69 -2.11 -4.64 6.85
N GLU A 70 -3.32 -5.18 6.91
CA GLU A 70 -4.55 -4.44 7.16
C GLU A 70 -4.98 -4.73 8.59
N ILE A 71 -5.11 -3.71 9.41
CA ILE A 71 -5.39 -3.86 10.84
C ILE A 71 -6.52 -2.91 11.21
N GLY A 72 -7.63 -3.42 11.74
CA GLY A 72 -8.75 -2.58 12.17
C GLY A 72 -10.10 -3.27 12.11
N GLY A 73 -11.16 -2.47 12.22
CA GLY A 73 -12.54 -2.92 12.03
C GLY A 73 -12.93 -2.90 10.56
N ALA A 74 -13.58 -3.97 10.08
CA ALA A 74 -14.16 -3.99 8.73
C ALA A 74 -15.10 -2.78 8.51
N PRO A 75 -15.27 -2.27 7.27
CA PRO A 75 -16.22 -1.20 6.99
C PRO A 75 -17.62 -1.55 7.53
N GLY A 76 -18.15 -0.73 8.45
CA GLY A 76 -19.45 -0.97 9.09
C GLY A 76 -19.41 -1.76 10.41
N ALA A 77 -18.25 -2.27 10.83
CA ALA A 77 -18.06 -2.70 12.21
C ALA A 77 -17.76 -1.45 13.05
N ALA A 78 -18.78 -0.97 13.78
CA ALA A 78 -18.52 -0.02 14.86
C ALA A 78 -17.44 -0.62 15.75
N MET A 79 -16.30 0.07 15.89
CA MET A 79 -15.41 -0.22 17.00
C MET A 79 -16.22 0.07 18.27
N GLU A 80 -16.75 -0.99 18.88
CA GLU A 80 -17.18 -0.90 20.27
C GLU A 80 -15.95 -0.47 21.05
N THR A 81 -16.01 0.74 21.60
CA THR A 81 -15.02 1.26 22.54
C THR A 81 -14.87 0.25 23.68
N GLY A 82 -13.79 -0.52 23.64
CA GLY A 82 -13.36 -1.43 24.69
C GLY A 82 -14.04 -2.80 24.70
N ALA A 83 -13.46 -3.80 23.99
CA ALA A 83 -13.36 -5.20 24.45
C ALA A 83 -12.79 -6.18 23.40
N ARG A 84 -13.03 -5.98 22.09
CA ARG A 84 -12.89 -7.09 21.11
C ARG A 84 -11.58 -7.15 20.31
N GLY A 85 -10.58 -6.34 20.63
CA GLY A 85 -9.33 -6.33 19.86
C GLY A 85 -9.54 -5.88 18.41
N ALA A 86 -8.65 -6.27 17.49
CA ALA A 86 -8.80 -6.02 16.06
C ALA A 86 -8.37 -7.23 15.23
N THR A 87 -8.83 -7.30 13.99
CA THR A 87 -8.29 -8.29 13.03
C THR A 87 -7.10 -7.68 12.30
N MET A 88 -6.01 -8.43 12.26
CA MET A 88 -4.88 -8.21 11.37
C MET A 88 -4.95 -9.23 10.24
N GLU A 89 -5.07 -8.71 9.02
CA GLU A 89 -4.96 -9.47 7.79
C GLU A 89 -3.60 -9.21 7.17
N THR A 90 -2.89 -10.28 6.85
CA THR A 90 -1.57 -10.25 6.25
C THR A 90 -1.65 -10.85 4.86
N ARG A 91 -1.07 -10.16 3.89
CA ARG A 91 -0.82 -10.69 2.54
C ARG A 91 0.65 -10.58 2.22
N VAL A 92 1.28 -11.70 1.84
CA VAL A 92 2.70 -11.75 1.48
C VAL A 92 2.86 -12.10 0.01
N LEU A 93 3.36 -11.15 -0.75
CA LEU A 93 3.69 -11.28 -2.15
C LEU A 93 5.14 -11.73 -2.26
N GLY A 94 5.44 -12.84 -2.94
CA GLY A 94 6.79 -13.33 -3.18
C GLY A 94 7.23 -13.17 -4.65
N PRO A 95 8.42 -13.65 -5.04
CA PRO A 95 8.86 -13.66 -6.43
C PRO A 95 7.92 -14.60 -7.22
N ALA A 96 7.15 -14.07 -8.16
CA ALA A 96 6.19 -14.88 -8.91
C ALA A 96 6.86 -15.81 -9.93
N ASP A 97 6.27 -17.00 -10.14
CA ASP A 97 6.32 -17.69 -11.43
C ASP A 97 5.47 -16.89 -12.42
N VAL A 98 6.07 -15.89 -13.08
CA VAL A 98 5.38 -14.96 -14.00
C VAL A 98 5.24 -15.51 -15.44
N SER A 99 5.19 -16.83 -15.62
CA SER A 99 5.01 -17.47 -16.94
C SER A 99 3.58 -17.34 -17.49
N ASP A 100 2.55 -17.23 -16.64
CA ASP A 100 1.14 -17.13 -17.05
C ASP A 100 0.58 -15.70 -16.98
N PHE A 101 1.28 -14.78 -17.63
CA PHE A 101 0.80 -13.41 -17.78
C PHE A 101 -0.16 -13.29 -18.95
N THR A 102 -1.47 -13.39 -18.70
CA THR A 102 -2.51 -12.87 -19.59
C THR A 102 -3.15 -11.62 -18.98
N VAL A 103 -2.79 -10.46 -19.55
CA VAL A 103 -3.43 -9.18 -19.22
C VAL A 103 -4.83 -9.18 -19.82
N GLY A 104 -5.84 -9.64 -19.09
CA GLY A 104 -7.17 -9.79 -19.69
C GLY A 104 -8.37 -9.82 -18.74
N THR A 105 -8.24 -10.26 -17.49
CA THR A 105 -9.43 -10.59 -16.68
C THR A 105 -9.81 -9.51 -15.63
N PRO A 106 -11.12 -9.18 -15.48
CA PRO A 106 -11.72 -8.16 -14.58
C PRO A 106 -11.56 -8.27 -13.04
N GLY A 107 -10.65 -9.08 -12.50
CA GLY A 107 -10.49 -9.27 -11.04
C GLY A 107 -9.05 -9.52 -10.57
N ASP A 108 -8.07 -9.34 -11.46
CA ASP A 108 -6.79 -10.05 -11.40
C ASP A 108 -5.60 -9.24 -10.85
N LEU A 109 -5.81 -8.13 -10.14
CA LEU A 109 -4.67 -7.45 -9.50
C LEU A 109 -4.04 -8.29 -8.38
N PHE A 110 -4.81 -9.22 -7.80
CA PHE A 110 -4.33 -10.18 -6.79
C PHE A 110 -4.50 -11.65 -7.19
N ALA A 111 -5.19 -12.00 -8.29
CA ALA A 111 -5.39 -13.42 -8.63
C ALA A 111 -4.19 -14.16 -9.27
N PRO A 112 -3.13 -13.50 -9.83
CA PRO A 112 -1.81 -14.11 -10.00
C PRO A 112 -1.00 -14.21 -8.71
N TRP A 113 -1.44 -13.53 -7.65
CA TRP A 113 -0.70 -13.35 -6.41
C TRP A 113 -1.40 -14.15 -5.31
N ARG A 114 -1.34 -15.49 -5.42
CA ARG A 114 -1.53 -16.36 -4.24
C ARG A 114 -0.35 -16.15 -3.29
N GLY A 115 -0.29 -14.96 -2.73
CA GLY A 115 0.51 -14.69 -1.57
C GLY A 115 -0.02 -15.50 -0.40
N ALA A 116 0.83 -15.82 0.55
CA ALA A 116 0.35 -16.38 1.80
C ALA A 116 -0.57 -15.32 2.45
N GLU A 117 -1.84 -15.67 2.60
CA GLU A 117 -2.80 -14.90 3.39
C GLU A 117 -2.87 -15.49 4.79
N ALA A 118 -2.87 -14.63 5.79
CA ALA A 118 -3.03 -15.03 7.18
C ALA A 118 -3.86 -14.00 7.92
N HIS A 119 -4.72 -14.49 8.81
CA HIS A 119 -5.49 -13.65 9.71
C HIS A 119 -5.07 -13.94 11.15
N ARG A 120 -5.10 -12.89 11.97
CA ARG A 120 -4.88 -12.99 13.41
C ARG A 120 -5.75 -11.97 14.13
N THR A 121 -6.30 -12.36 15.27
CA THR A 121 -6.88 -11.41 16.22
C THR A 121 -5.77 -10.80 17.07
N LEU A 122 -5.69 -9.48 17.07
CA LEU A 122 -4.86 -8.68 17.97
C LEU A 122 -5.67 -8.35 19.22
N SER A 123 -5.08 -8.55 20.41
CA SER A 123 -5.69 -8.15 21.67
C SER A 123 -5.78 -6.62 21.80
N PRO A 124 -6.60 -6.09 22.74
CA PRO A 124 -6.62 -4.66 23.03
C PRO A 124 -5.24 -4.09 23.39
N THR A 125 -4.43 -4.84 24.15
CA THR A 125 -3.06 -4.44 24.49
C THR A 125 -2.15 -4.38 23.26
N GLN A 126 -2.27 -5.34 22.34
CA GLN A 126 -1.50 -5.31 21.08
C GLN A 126 -1.91 -4.13 20.20
N MET A 127 -3.21 -3.81 20.14
CA MET A 127 -3.68 -2.62 19.43
C MET A 127 -3.16 -1.32 20.05
N GLN A 128 -3.12 -1.23 21.38
CA GLN A 128 -2.51 -0.09 22.06
C GLN A 128 -1.01 0.02 21.77
N THR A 129 -0.30 -1.11 21.82
CA THR A 129 1.14 -1.18 21.51
C THR A 129 1.42 -0.70 20.08
N LEU A 130 0.67 -1.20 19.10
CA LEU A 130 0.79 -0.77 17.70
C LEU A 130 0.61 0.74 17.56
N ARG A 131 -0.43 1.30 18.19
CA ARG A 131 -0.71 2.74 18.15
C ARG A 131 0.44 3.55 18.76
N ASP A 132 0.96 3.13 19.90
CA ASP A 132 2.03 3.84 20.60
C ASP A 132 3.34 3.79 19.82
N ASP A 133 3.66 2.63 19.24
CA ASP A 133 4.83 2.45 18.38
C ASP A 133 4.74 3.28 17.10
N LEU A 134 3.59 3.26 16.42
CA LEU A 134 3.34 4.12 15.25
C LEU A 134 3.44 5.61 15.61
N GLY A 135 2.94 6.01 16.78
CA GLY A 135 3.05 7.37 17.28
C GLY A 135 4.51 7.77 17.55
N ARG A 136 5.27 6.92 18.22
CA ARG A 136 6.70 7.10 18.52
C ARG A 136 7.55 7.18 17.26
N ASP A 137 7.22 6.37 16.27
CA ASP A 137 7.92 6.32 14.98
C ASP A 137 7.56 7.50 14.06
N GLY A 138 6.59 8.34 14.47
CA GLY A 138 6.21 9.56 13.75
C GLY A 138 5.13 9.34 12.68
N ALA A 139 4.43 8.19 12.68
CA ALA A 139 3.42 7.88 11.66
C ALA A 139 2.25 8.88 11.64
N PHE A 140 2.04 9.61 12.75
CA PHE A 140 0.98 10.61 12.89
C PHE A 140 1.48 12.06 12.78
N ALA A 141 2.79 12.28 12.61
CA ALA A 141 3.41 13.62 12.61
C ALA A 141 3.32 14.34 11.25
N GLY A 142 3.03 13.62 10.17
CA GLY A 142 2.95 14.15 8.80
C GLY A 142 3.82 13.35 7.83
N ALA A 143 3.53 13.47 6.54
CA ALA A 143 4.25 12.73 5.51
C ALA A 143 5.64 13.35 5.26
N PRO A 144 6.70 12.53 5.06
CA PRO A 144 8.02 13.03 4.71
C PRO A 144 8.07 13.51 3.26
N GLU A 145 7.59 14.74 3.02
CA GLU A 145 7.51 15.35 1.69
C GLU A 145 8.87 15.32 0.97
N GLY A 146 8.85 14.92 -0.30
CA GLY A 146 10.03 14.80 -1.15
C GLY A 146 10.78 13.47 -1.03
N LEU A 147 10.42 12.59 -0.08
CA LEU A 147 11.02 11.25 -0.01
C LEU A 147 10.68 10.43 -1.26
N GLU A 148 11.70 9.85 -1.88
CA GLU A 148 11.56 8.92 -3.00
C GLU A 148 11.68 7.47 -2.54
N LEU A 149 10.81 6.60 -3.05
CA LEU A 149 10.74 5.17 -2.73
C LEU A 149 10.89 4.38 -4.04
N ASN A 150 12.07 3.80 -4.24
CA ASN A 150 12.32 2.95 -5.41
C ASN A 150 11.80 1.53 -5.15
N SER A 151 11.29 0.86 -6.19
CA SER A 151 10.80 -0.51 -6.07
C SER A 151 11.89 -1.52 -5.66
N ALA A 152 13.17 -1.20 -5.88
CA ALA A 152 14.32 -2.00 -5.43
C ALA A 152 14.89 -1.60 -4.05
N ASP A 153 14.24 -0.67 -3.34
CA ASP A 153 14.64 -0.29 -1.97
C ASP A 153 13.85 -1.08 -0.92
N PHE A 154 14.38 -1.13 0.30
CA PHE A 154 13.58 -1.52 1.46
C PHE A 154 12.85 -0.29 1.99
N TYR A 155 11.52 -0.38 2.10
CA TYR A 155 10.74 0.72 2.66
C TYR A 155 9.45 0.24 3.33
N TRP A 156 8.93 1.10 4.19
CA TRP A 156 7.58 1.02 4.73
C TRP A 156 6.74 2.19 4.23
N THR A 157 5.47 1.95 3.95
CA THR A 157 4.44 2.99 3.89
C THR A 157 3.36 2.67 4.92
N VAL A 158 2.84 3.70 5.57
CA VAL A 158 1.79 3.62 6.57
C VAL A 158 0.67 4.55 6.14
N VAL A 159 -0.54 4.02 6.03
CA VAL A 159 -1.78 4.81 5.94
C VAL A 159 -2.64 4.44 7.13
N ALA A 160 -3.16 5.44 7.84
CA ALA A 160 -4.05 5.17 8.96
C ALA A 160 -5.25 6.12 8.98
N CYS A 161 -6.42 5.61 9.32
CA CYS A 161 -7.52 6.41 9.86
C CYS A 161 -7.48 6.28 11.38
N VAL A 162 -7.32 7.40 12.07
CA VAL A 162 -7.29 7.44 13.54
C VAL A 162 -8.17 8.57 14.02
N GLY A 163 -9.20 8.26 14.81
CA GLY A 163 -10.15 9.27 15.31
C GLY A 163 -10.78 10.12 14.19
N GLY A 164 -11.06 9.52 13.04
CA GLY A 164 -11.60 10.19 11.86
C GLY A 164 -10.63 11.11 11.12
N LYS A 165 -9.32 11.03 11.39
CA LYS A 165 -8.27 11.76 10.67
C LYS A 165 -7.38 10.79 9.92
N THR A 166 -7.05 11.12 8.66
CA THR A 166 -6.09 10.33 7.89
C THR A 166 -4.66 10.74 8.18
N HIS A 167 -3.79 9.75 8.32
CA HIS A 167 -2.36 9.89 8.48
C HIS A 167 -1.63 9.10 7.37
N PHE A 168 -0.49 9.64 6.95
CA PHE A 168 0.40 8.99 6.01
C PHE A 168 1.85 9.15 6.47
N ALA A 169 2.62 8.08 6.43
CA ALA A 169 4.06 8.11 6.65
C ALA A 169 4.77 7.12 5.73
N ALA A 170 6.05 7.37 5.50
CA ALA A 170 6.90 6.47 4.76
C ALA A 170 8.32 6.48 5.32
N TYR A 171 9.00 5.35 5.23
CA TYR A 171 10.34 5.19 5.78
C TYR A 171 11.17 4.40 4.79
N ARG A 172 12.34 4.90 4.43
CA ARG A 172 13.24 4.24 3.48
C ARG A 172 14.55 3.83 4.14
N TRP A 173 14.94 2.58 4.00
CA TRP A 173 16.26 2.12 4.42
C TRP A 173 17.34 2.65 3.47
N PRO A 174 18.56 3.00 3.93
CA PRO A 174 19.10 2.86 5.28
C PRO A 174 19.02 4.15 6.13
N SER A 175 17.98 4.97 5.97
CA SER A 175 17.85 6.24 6.72
C SER A 175 17.79 6.03 8.23
N ALA A 176 18.14 7.07 9.00
CA ALA A 176 18.01 7.06 10.45
C ALA A 176 16.55 6.84 10.90
N ALA A 177 15.59 7.46 10.21
CA ALA A 177 14.16 7.28 10.47
C ALA A 177 13.73 5.81 10.32
N PHE A 178 14.18 5.11 9.27
CA PHE A 178 13.90 3.69 9.09
C PHE A 178 14.55 2.82 10.18
N LYS A 179 15.81 3.09 10.51
CA LYS A 179 16.55 2.31 11.52
C LYS A 179 16.01 2.50 12.94
N GLY A 180 15.39 3.65 13.21
CA GLY A 180 14.76 3.94 14.49
C GLY A 180 13.33 3.42 14.65
N LEU A 181 12.76 2.78 13.62
CA LEU A 181 11.42 2.20 13.68
C LEU A 181 11.32 1.11 14.74
N THR A 182 10.20 1.11 15.44
CA THR A 182 9.89 0.16 16.51
C THR A 182 8.69 -0.73 16.17
N PHE A 183 7.67 -0.20 15.47
CA PHE A 183 6.50 -0.98 15.05
C PHE A 183 6.82 -2.24 14.22
N PRO A 184 7.87 -2.29 13.35
CA PRO A 184 8.10 -3.44 12.49
C PRO A 184 8.38 -4.73 13.27
N GLN A 185 9.03 -4.63 14.44
CA GLN A 185 9.33 -5.79 15.28
C GLN A 185 8.04 -6.53 15.67
N ASP A 186 7.06 -5.78 16.17
CA ASP A 186 5.79 -6.32 16.61
C ASP A 186 4.92 -6.79 15.45
N VAL A 187 4.83 -6.00 14.38
CA VAL A 187 4.09 -6.38 13.17
C VAL A 187 4.63 -7.68 12.57
N PHE A 188 5.95 -7.85 12.48
CA PHE A 188 6.55 -9.10 12.00
C PHE A 188 6.39 -10.25 13.00
N ALA A 189 6.42 -10.00 14.31
CA ALA A 189 6.13 -11.02 15.31
C ALA A 189 4.66 -11.47 15.29
N TRP A 190 3.75 -10.62 14.85
CA TRP A 190 2.33 -10.93 14.75
C TRP A 190 1.93 -11.58 13.43
N ASP A 191 2.72 -11.35 12.38
CA ASP A 191 2.60 -11.96 11.06
C ASP A 191 2.58 -13.50 11.16
N ASN A 192 1.44 -14.11 10.81
CA ASN A 192 1.25 -15.55 10.86
C ASN A 192 1.31 -16.22 9.47
N SER A 193 1.84 -15.53 8.45
CA SER A 193 1.95 -16.05 7.07
C SER A 193 2.88 -17.26 6.92
N LYS A 194 3.75 -17.51 7.91
CA LYS A 194 4.81 -18.54 7.89
C LYS A 194 5.87 -18.35 6.81
N ILE A 195 5.83 -17.25 6.08
CA ILE A 195 6.88 -16.89 5.12
C ILE A 195 7.94 -16.06 5.83
N ALA A 196 9.22 -16.37 5.63
CA ALA A 196 10.31 -15.58 6.19
C ALA A 196 10.31 -14.14 5.63
N VAL A 197 10.49 -13.16 6.51
CA VAL A 197 10.58 -11.75 6.13
C VAL A 197 11.91 -11.52 5.41
N ASN A 198 11.87 -10.89 4.24
CA ASN A 198 13.07 -10.42 3.57
C ASN A 198 13.57 -9.15 4.28
N LEU A 199 14.46 -9.31 5.26
CA LEU A 199 14.97 -8.19 6.06
C LEU A 199 15.93 -7.29 5.24
N PRO A 200 16.05 -6.00 5.60
CA PRO A 200 16.91 -5.08 4.88
C PRO A 200 18.36 -5.55 4.82
N HIS A 201 18.90 -5.57 3.62
CA HIS A 201 20.29 -5.93 3.35
C HIS A 201 20.80 -5.16 2.12
N SER A 202 22.11 -5.10 1.95
CA SER A 202 22.70 -4.45 0.78
C SER A 202 22.44 -5.29 -0.47
N VAL A 203 21.87 -4.69 -1.51
CA VAL A 203 21.58 -5.35 -2.80
C VAL A 203 22.10 -4.52 -3.96
N SER A 204 22.66 -5.18 -4.97
CA SER A 204 22.93 -4.55 -6.26
C SER A 204 21.63 -4.49 -7.08
N THR A 205 20.96 -3.34 -7.07
CA THR A 205 19.71 -3.10 -7.82
C THR A 205 19.89 -3.38 -9.32
N ALA A 206 21.05 -3.02 -9.88
CA ALA A 206 21.39 -3.29 -11.27
C ALA A 206 21.49 -4.80 -11.57
N ALA A 207 22.08 -5.58 -10.68
CA ALA A 207 22.12 -7.05 -10.84
C ALA A 207 20.72 -7.64 -10.75
N LEU A 208 19.94 -7.20 -9.76
CA LEU A 208 18.58 -7.67 -9.51
C LEU A 208 17.66 -7.45 -10.72
N TYR A 209 17.68 -6.26 -11.32
CA TYR A 209 16.89 -5.98 -12.52
C TYR A 209 17.40 -6.72 -13.76
N ARG A 210 18.72 -6.86 -13.93
CA ARG A 210 19.27 -7.68 -15.03
C ARG A 210 18.83 -9.13 -14.92
N ASP A 211 18.86 -9.69 -13.72
CA ASP A 211 18.45 -11.08 -13.46
C ASP A 211 16.96 -11.28 -13.70
N TYR A 212 16.12 -10.36 -13.22
CA TYR A 212 14.68 -10.39 -13.49
C TYR A 212 14.37 -10.27 -14.99
N LYS A 213 15.01 -9.32 -15.69
CA LYS A 213 14.84 -9.15 -17.13
C LYS A 213 15.29 -10.38 -17.91
N ARG A 214 16.38 -11.02 -17.51
CA ARG A 214 16.86 -12.27 -18.13
C ARG A 214 15.89 -13.42 -17.91
N LYS A 215 15.40 -13.60 -16.68
CA LYS A 215 14.53 -14.72 -16.30
C LYS A 215 13.13 -14.61 -16.90
N TYR A 216 12.59 -13.40 -16.96
CA TYR A 216 11.17 -13.20 -17.26
C TYR A 216 10.91 -12.34 -18.49
N HIS A 217 11.97 -11.91 -19.20
CA HIS A 217 11.89 -11.05 -20.39
C HIS A 217 11.09 -9.76 -20.18
N LYS A 218 11.05 -9.25 -18.94
CA LYS A 218 10.29 -8.07 -18.50
C LYS A 218 11.18 -7.12 -17.72
N ALA A 219 10.94 -5.81 -17.88
CA ALA A 219 11.44 -4.79 -16.97
C ALA A 219 10.30 -4.37 -16.04
N LEU A 220 10.57 -4.30 -14.74
CA LEU A 220 9.59 -3.84 -13.75
C LEU A 220 10.31 -3.02 -12.69
N SER A 221 10.34 -1.71 -12.91
CA SER A 221 10.85 -0.74 -11.94
C SER A 221 9.85 0.40 -11.78
N PHE A 222 9.77 0.95 -10.57
CA PHE A 222 9.04 2.18 -10.33
C PHE A 222 9.71 2.98 -9.23
N ASN A 223 9.47 4.29 -9.24
CA ASN A 223 9.82 5.20 -8.16
C ASN A 223 8.56 5.97 -7.75
N ILE A 224 8.35 6.12 -6.45
CA ILE A 224 7.23 6.83 -5.85
C ILE A 224 7.77 8.05 -5.12
N ARG A 225 7.15 9.21 -5.30
CA ARG A 225 7.44 10.42 -4.53
C ARG A 225 6.36 10.67 -3.49
N VAL A 226 6.79 10.92 -2.26
CA VAL A 226 5.93 11.33 -1.15
C VAL A 226 5.66 12.84 -1.23
N GLY A 227 4.40 13.22 -1.16
CA GLY A 227 3.92 14.59 -1.01
C GLY A 227 3.49 14.91 0.42
N LYS A 228 2.86 16.08 0.60
CA LYS A 228 2.49 16.63 1.91
C LYS A 228 1.60 15.74 2.78
N THR A 229 0.69 15.01 2.16
CA THR A 229 -0.34 14.26 2.89
C THR A 229 -0.43 12.80 2.47
N GLY A 230 0.46 12.34 1.57
CA GLY A 230 0.34 11.07 0.84
C GLY A 230 1.36 10.97 -0.28
N LEU A 231 1.08 10.15 -1.29
CA LEU A 231 1.88 10.08 -2.51
C LEU A 231 1.54 11.25 -3.44
N SER A 232 2.54 11.84 -4.10
CA SER A 232 2.35 12.96 -5.04
C SER A 232 2.62 12.59 -6.49
N ASP A 233 3.51 11.63 -6.73
CA ASP A 233 3.92 11.23 -8.07
C ASP A 233 4.44 9.79 -8.08
N TYR A 234 4.38 9.13 -9.22
CA TYR A 234 4.95 7.81 -9.45
C TYR A 234 5.39 7.67 -10.90
N LEU A 235 6.64 7.26 -11.10
CA LEU A 235 7.22 6.97 -12.41
C LEU A 235 7.44 5.46 -12.51
N ALA A 236 6.88 4.82 -13.53
CA ALA A 236 7.04 3.40 -13.79
C ALA A 236 7.78 3.20 -15.12
N PHE A 237 8.81 2.35 -15.13
CA PHE A 237 9.70 2.09 -16.26
C PHE A 237 9.73 0.60 -16.63
#